data_AF-A0A6P0S8U2-F1
#
_entry.id   AF-A0A6P0S8U2-F1
#
_cell.length_a   1.000
_cell.length_b   1.000
_cell.length_c   1.000
_cell.angle_alpha   90.00
_cell.angle_beta   90.00
_cell.angle_gamma   90.00
#
_symmetry.space_group_name_H-M   'P 1'
#
loop_
_entity.id
_entity.type
_entity.pdbx_description
1 polymer ?
#
loop_
_entity_poly.entity_id
_entity_poly.type
_entity_poly.pdbx_seq_one_letter_code
_entity_poly.pdbx_strand_id
1 'polypeptide(L)'
;MTDADDSTIPEFNFLSPIITDITGEAVDKNIIYPAAYGSPDMVTDGWYWSASVNTYTPGTYSYTMHIQLYKLSREGKEYTYIPVDFTHNAYIKISNDPKVNGFTNAGIGYLPIPMV
;
A
#
# COMPACT_ATOMS: atom_id res chain seq x y z
N MET A 1 11.44 31.13 34.59
CA MET A 1 11.85 29.80 34.09
C MET A 1 10.72 28.86 34.48
N THR A 2 9.83 28.59 33.54
CA THR A 2 8.73 27.63 33.70
C THR A 2 9.04 26.49 32.76
N ASP A 3 9.26 25.31 33.34
CA ASP A 3 9.47 24.06 32.64
C ASP A 3 8.29 23.83 31.70
N ALA A 4 8.59 23.79 30.39
CA ALA A 4 7.61 23.48 29.38
C ALA A 4 7.29 21.99 29.50
N ASP A 5 6.13 21.74 30.12
CA ASP A 5 5.38 20.49 30.19
C ASP A 5 5.58 19.61 28.94
N ASP A 6 6.16 18.43 29.14
CA ASP A 6 6.56 17.45 28.12
C ASP A 6 5.35 16.65 27.58
N SER A 7 4.12 17.11 27.80
CA SER A 7 2.91 16.28 27.68
C SER A 7 1.96 16.62 26.53
N THR A 8 2.30 17.54 25.62
CA THR A 8 1.40 17.86 24.48
C THR A 8 2.12 17.80 23.14
N ILE A 9 2.57 16.59 22.78
CA ILE A 9 2.69 16.23 21.37
C ILE A 9 1.27 16.31 20.79
N PRO A 10 1.01 17.06 19.70
CA PRO A 10 -0.31 17.12 19.08
C PRO A 10 -0.79 15.71 18.78
N GLU A 11 -1.94 15.35 19.35
CA GLU A 11 -2.35 13.96 19.54
C GLU A 11 -2.49 13.17 18.23
N PHE A 12 -2.75 13.83 17.09
CA PHE A 12 -2.82 13.17 15.80
C PHE A 12 -2.39 14.09 14.65
N ASN A 13 -1.13 13.98 14.22
CA ASN A 13 -0.75 14.38 12.86
C ASN A 13 0.14 13.28 12.28
N PHE A 14 -0.51 12.31 11.63
CA PHE A 14 0.16 11.17 11.03
C PHE A 14 0.29 11.48 9.55
N LEU A 15 1.50 11.84 9.10
CA LEU A 15 1.79 11.83 7.68
C LEU A 15 1.41 10.45 7.14
N SER A 16 0.60 10.42 6.08
CA SER A 16 0.11 9.18 5.49
C SER A 16 1.30 8.28 5.11
N PRO A 17 1.24 6.98 5.42
CA PRO A 17 2.20 6.01 4.90
C PRO A 17 2.32 6.12 3.37
N ILE A 18 3.54 6.07 2.87
CA ILE A 18 3.81 6.13 1.43
C ILE A 18 4.40 4.80 1.00
N ILE A 19 3.80 4.13 0.02
CA ILE A 19 4.48 3.04 -0.67
C ILE A 19 5.47 3.67 -1.65
N THR A 20 6.76 3.38 -1.49
CA THR A 20 7.83 3.93 -2.30
C THR A 20 8.20 3.01 -3.46
N ASP A 21 8.01 1.70 -3.30
CA ASP A 21 8.29 0.70 -4.33
C ASP A 21 7.55 -0.63 -4.08
N ILE A 22 7.40 -1.45 -5.11
CA ILE A 22 6.87 -2.82 -5.04
C ILE A 22 7.80 -3.74 -5.83
N THR A 23 8.36 -4.74 -5.16
CA THR A 23 9.39 -5.65 -5.70
C THR A 23 9.10 -7.11 -5.35
N GLY A 24 10.00 -8.02 -5.74
CA GLY A 24 9.97 -9.42 -5.33
C GLY A 24 9.44 -10.35 -6.43
N GLU A 25 9.22 -11.62 -6.07
CA GLU A 25 8.97 -12.72 -7.01
C GLU A 25 7.88 -12.41 -8.05
N ALA A 26 6.75 -11.86 -7.62
CA ALA A 26 5.64 -11.56 -8.51
C ALA A 26 6.01 -10.47 -9.55
N VAL A 27 6.88 -9.53 -9.19
CA VAL A 27 7.38 -8.49 -10.11
C VAL A 27 8.44 -9.11 -11.04
N ASP A 28 9.41 -9.83 -10.47
CA ASP A 28 10.51 -10.45 -11.22
C ASP A 28 10.01 -11.45 -12.28
N LYS A 29 8.96 -12.20 -11.96
CA LYS A 29 8.32 -13.18 -12.86
C LYS A 29 7.26 -12.56 -13.77
N ASN A 30 7.12 -11.24 -13.79
CA ASN A 30 6.14 -10.54 -14.63
C ASN A 30 4.68 -11.00 -14.36
N ILE A 31 4.39 -11.29 -13.08
CA ILE A 31 3.04 -11.60 -12.61
C ILE A 31 2.29 -10.31 -12.25
N ILE A 32 2.98 -9.36 -11.60
CA ILE A 32 2.48 -8.03 -11.23
C ILE A 32 3.34 -6.99 -11.93
N TYR A 33 2.69 -6.00 -12.55
CA TYR A 33 3.34 -4.82 -13.13
C TYR A 33 2.87 -3.58 -12.36
N PRO A 34 3.57 -3.20 -11.28
CA PRO A 34 3.15 -2.11 -10.42
C PRO A 34 3.44 -0.76 -11.07
N ALA A 35 2.57 0.21 -10.83
CA ALA A 35 2.74 1.58 -11.26
C ALA A 35 2.14 2.55 -10.23
N ALA A 36 2.90 3.61 -9.94
CA ALA A 36 2.47 4.70 -9.08
C ALA A 36 1.75 5.77 -9.91
N TYR A 37 0.61 6.24 -9.41
CA TYR A 37 -0.18 7.30 -10.03
C TYR A 37 -0.54 8.36 -8.99
N GLY A 38 -0.62 9.61 -9.44
CA GLY A 38 -0.98 10.76 -8.60
C GLY A 38 -0.11 11.99 -8.85
N SER A 39 -0.48 13.09 -8.20
CA SER A 39 0.33 14.31 -8.09
C SER A 39 1.10 14.27 -6.77
N PRO A 40 2.34 14.82 -6.68
CA PRO A 40 3.04 15.00 -5.42
C PRO A 40 2.36 16.08 -4.57
N ASP A 41 1.18 15.76 -4.04
CA ASP A 41 0.51 16.54 -3.00
C ASP A 41 0.36 15.65 -1.76
N MET A 42 0.86 16.15 -0.63
CA MET A 42 0.80 15.48 0.67
C MET A 42 -0.57 15.70 1.36
N VAL A 43 -1.47 16.48 0.74
CA VAL A 43 -2.70 16.99 1.36
C VAL A 43 -3.98 16.61 0.60
N THR A 44 -3.96 16.50 -0.73
CA THR A 44 -5.15 16.12 -1.53
C THR A 44 -4.89 14.91 -2.43
N ASP A 45 -5.83 13.94 -2.39
CA ASP A 45 -5.86 12.68 -3.16
C ASP A 45 -4.47 12.05 -3.40
N GLY A 46 -3.92 11.52 -2.31
CA GLY A 46 -2.54 11.03 -2.23
C GLY A 46 -2.15 9.98 -3.27
N TRP A 47 -0.84 9.73 -3.33
CA TRP A 47 -0.24 8.69 -4.16
C TRP A 47 -1.00 7.37 -4.01
N TYR A 48 -1.47 6.82 -5.13
CA TYR A 48 -2.02 5.47 -5.16
C TYR A 48 -1.21 4.59 -6.09
N TRP A 49 -1.08 3.34 -5.68
CA TRP A 49 -0.46 2.31 -6.48
C TRP A 49 -1.54 1.47 -7.14
N SER A 50 -1.33 1.16 -8.41
CA SER A 50 -2.10 0.13 -9.10
C SER A 50 -1.15 -0.86 -9.73
N ALA A 51 -1.67 -2.03 -10.11
CA ALA A 51 -0.89 -3.02 -10.81
C ALA A 51 -1.75 -3.75 -11.84
N SER A 52 -1.19 -3.96 -13.02
CA SER A 52 -1.71 -4.96 -13.96
C SER A 52 -1.22 -6.34 -13.53
N VAL A 53 -2.09 -7.35 -13.65
CA VAL A 53 -1.78 -8.72 -13.20
C VAL A 53 -1.93 -9.71 -14.36
N ASN A 54 -0.89 -10.52 -14.60
CA ASN A 54 -0.93 -11.60 -15.58
C ASN A 54 -1.69 -12.83 -15.03
N THR A 55 -2.96 -12.93 -15.35
CA THR A 55 -3.86 -13.99 -14.87
C THR A 55 -3.68 -15.35 -15.54
N TYR A 56 -2.82 -15.46 -16.57
CA TYR A 56 -2.60 -16.71 -17.31
C TYR A 56 -1.65 -17.70 -16.63
N THR A 57 -1.02 -17.29 -15.52
CA THR A 57 -0.02 -18.12 -14.83
C THR A 57 -0.51 -18.47 -13.41
N PRO A 58 -1.39 -19.48 -13.26
CA PRO A 58 -1.87 -19.91 -11.94
C PRO A 58 -0.73 -20.21 -10.98
N GLY A 59 -0.91 -19.80 -9.72
CA GLY A 59 0.12 -19.91 -8.69
C GLY A 59 -0.09 -18.90 -7.57
N THR A 60 0.73 -19.01 -6.54
CA THR A 60 0.84 -18.02 -5.47
C THR A 60 2.21 -17.39 -5.56
N TYR A 61 2.27 -16.08 -5.66
CA TYR A 61 3.51 -15.33 -5.83
C TYR A 61 3.65 -14.30 -4.74
N SER A 62 4.83 -14.25 -4.14
CA SER A 62 5.17 -13.25 -3.12
C SER A 62 5.56 -11.92 -3.74
N TYR A 63 5.29 -10.81 -3.05
CA TYR A 63 5.81 -9.50 -3.38
C TYR A 63 6.05 -8.70 -2.10
N THR A 64 6.98 -7.75 -2.17
CA THR A 64 7.37 -6.89 -1.05
C THR A 64 7.01 -5.45 -1.38
N MET A 65 6.22 -4.83 -0.51
CA MET A 65 5.94 -3.41 -0.52
C MET A 65 6.98 -2.69 0.33
N HIS A 66 7.63 -1.68 -0.23
CA HIS A 66 8.52 -0.76 0.48
C HIS A 66 7.68 0.43 0.92
N ILE A 67 7.64 0.70 2.23
CA ILE A 67 6.74 1.65 2.86
C ILE A 67 7.57 2.63 3.68
N GLN A 68 7.41 3.92 3.40
CA GLN A 68 7.95 4.99 4.23
C GLN A 68 6.87 5.48 5.20
N LEU A 69 7.21 5.42 6.49
CA LEU A 69 6.46 6.06 7.58
C LEU A 69 7.25 7.27 8.09
N TYR A 70 6.61 8.07 8.95
CA TYR A 70 7.27 9.20 9.57
C TYR A 70 7.14 9.12 11.08
N LYS A 71 8.29 9.28 11.76
CA LYS A 71 8.35 9.39 13.22
C LYS A 71 8.57 10.84 13.59
N LEU A 72 7.77 11.37 14.49
CA LEU A 72 8.04 12.67 15.07
C LEU A 72 9.26 12.59 15.99
N SER A 73 10.27 13.39 15.70
CA SER A 73 11.48 13.54 16.50
C SER A 73 11.59 14.98 17.00
N ARG A 74 12.20 15.15 18.18
CA ARG A 74 12.46 16.46 18.77
C ARG A 74 13.96 16.71 18.71
N GLU A 75 14.37 17.69 17.92
CA GLU A 75 15.75 18.17 17.89
C GLU A 75 15.80 19.55 18.54
N GLY A 76 16.23 19.57 19.81
CA GLY A 76 16.23 20.78 20.64
C GLY A 76 14.82 21.30 20.93
N LYS A 77 14.49 22.47 20.36
CA LYS A 77 13.17 23.12 20.53
C LYS A 77 12.23 22.91 19.34
N GLU A 78 12.68 22.24 18.28
CA GLU A 78 11.90 22.02 17.07
C GLU A 78 11.45 20.56 16.97
N TYR A 79 10.25 20.37 16.41
CA TYR A 79 9.71 19.06 16.08
C TYR A 79 9.85 18.83 14.58
N THR A 80 10.41 17.69 14.19
CA THR A 80 10.63 17.32 12.79
C THR A 80 10.19 15.88 12.55
N TYR A 81 9.54 15.64 11.41
CA TYR A 81 9.22 14.30 10.96
C TYR A 81 10.44 13.68 10.29
N ILE A 82 10.91 12.56 10.82
CA ILE A 82 12.02 11.79 10.25
C ILE A 82 11.43 10.59 9.52
N PRO A 83 11.80 10.34 8.25
CA PRO A 83 11.35 9.16 7.52
C PRO A 83 11.91 7.89 8.15
N VAL A 84 11.09 6.84 8.16
CA VAL A 84 11.45 5.50 8.62
C VAL A 84 10.95 4.50 7.58
N ASP A 85 11.86 3.76 6.99
CA ASP A 85 11.55 2.80 5.93
C ASP A 85 11.23 1.42 6.52
N PHE A 86 10.18 0.80 5.99
CA PHE A 86 9.69 -0.52 6.36
C PHE A 86 9.44 -1.34 5.10
N THR A 87 9.40 -2.66 5.28
CA THR A 87 8.99 -3.60 4.23
C THR A 87 7.84 -4.44 4.72
N HIS A 88 6.87 -4.69 3.85
CA HIS A 88 5.77 -5.62 4.11
C HIS A 88 5.68 -6.67 3.00
N ASN A 89 5.72 -7.95 3.39
CA ASN A 89 5.57 -9.06 2.46
C ASN A 89 4.10 -9.43 2.30
N ALA A 90 3.63 -9.47 1.06
CA ALA A 90 2.29 -9.85 0.68
C ALA A 90 2.31 -10.92 -0.43
N TYR A 91 1.14 -11.46 -0.76
CA TYR A 91 1.00 -12.56 -1.71
C TYR A 91 -0.21 -12.35 -2.61
N ILE A 92 -0.06 -12.71 -3.88
CA ILE A 92 -1.16 -12.80 -4.83
C ILE A 92 -1.38 -14.26 -5.22
N LYS A 93 -2.64 -14.72 -5.18
CA LYS A 93 -3.04 -16.05 -5.66
C LYS A 93 -3.84 -15.92 -6.95
N ILE A 94 -3.30 -16.48 -8.02
CA ILE A 94 -3.95 -16.63 -9.32
C ILE A 94 -4.49 -18.05 -9.42
N SER A 95 -5.79 -18.19 -9.62
CA SER A 95 -6.47 -19.49 -9.64
C SER A 95 -7.62 -19.51 -10.63
N ASN A 96 -7.84 -20.67 -11.24
CA ASN A 96 -9.01 -20.94 -12.08
C ASN A 96 -10.20 -21.50 -11.29
N ASP A 97 -10.05 -21.63 -9.96
CA ASP A 97 -11.12 -22.08 -9.07
C ASP A 97 -12.34 -21.15 -9.19
N PRO A 98 -13.57 -21.69 -9.22
CA PRO A 98 -14.78 -20.89 -9.11
C PRO A 98 -14.72 -19.99 -7.87
N LYS A 99 -15.06 -18.69 -8.02
CA LYS A 99 -15.05 -17.74 -6.91
C LYS A 99 -16.41 -17.10 -6.69
N VAL A 100 -16.66 -16.69 -5.46
CA VAL A 100 -17.75 -15.79 -5.09
C VAL A 100 -17.23 -14.37 -5.23
N ASN A 101 -18.03 -13.48 -5.78
CA ASN A 101 -17.67 -12.06 -5.83
C ASN A 101 -17.75 -11.48 -4.41
N GLY A 102 -16.62 -11.02 -3.87
CA GLY A 102 -16.55 -10.46 -2.52
C GLY A 102 -17.19 -9.07 -2.34
N PHE A 103 -17.51 -8.37 -3.43
CA PHE A 103 -18.22 -7.08 -3.39
C PHE A 103 -19.74 -7.26 -3.44
N THR A 104 -20.23 -8.24 -4.21
CA THR A 104 -21.67 -8.42 -4.43
C THR A 104 -22.26 -9.62 -3.70
N ASN A 105 -21.43 -10.50 -3.13
CA ASN A 105 -21.83 -11.82 -2.62
C ASN A 105 -22.65 -12.65 -3.61
N ALA A 106 -22.64 -12.29 -4.90
CA ALA A 106 -23.27 -13.08 -5.94
C ALA A 106 -22.59 -14.46 -6.01
N GLY A 107 -23.40 -15.52 -6.18
CA GLY A 107 -23.01 -16.91 -5.97
C GLY A 107 -21.81 -17.41 -6.77
N ILE A 108 -21.41 -18.67 -6.51
CA ILE A 108 -20.25 -19.32 -7.14
C ILE A 108 -20.44 -19.34 -8.67
N GLY A 109 -19.54 -18.68 -9.41
CA GLY A 109 -19.58 -18.64 -10.86
C GLY A 109 -18.59 -17.67 -11.47
N TYR A 110 -18.59 -17.58 -12.80
CA TYR A 110 -17.88 -16.51 -13.50
C TYR A 110 -18.51 -15.16 -13.12
N LEU A 111 -17.70 -14.11 -13.02
CA LEU A 111 -18.23 -12.73 -13.06
C LEU A 111 -19.22 -12.66 -14.23
N PRO A 112 -20.38 -11.99 -14.09
CA PRO A 112 -21.32 -11.88 -15.20
C PRO A 112 -20.59 -11.26 -16.39
N ILE A 113 -20.24 -12.11 -17.35
CA ILE A 113 -19.71 -11.68 -18.63
C ILE A 113 -20.95 -11.19 -19.37
N PRO A 114 -21.04 -9.91 -19.76
CA PRO A 114 -22.17 -9.45 -20.55
C PRO A 114 -22.24 -10.33 -21.81
N MET A 115 -23.37 -11.02 -21.99
CA MET A 115 -23.64 -11.76 -23.21
C MET A 115 -23.85 -10.74 -24.33
N VAL A 116 -23.01 -10.81 -25.36
CA VAL A 116 -23.20 -10.09 -26.63
C VAL A 116 -24.20 -10.86 -27.48
#